data_AF-A0A1Q3TJZ7-F1
#
_entry.id   AF-A0A1Q3TJZ7-F1
#
_cell.length_a   1.000
_cell.length_b   1.000
_cell.length_c   1.000
_cell.angle_alpha   90.00
_cell.angle_beta   90.00
_cell.angle_gamma   90.00
#
_symmetry.space_group_name_H-M   'P 1'
#
loop_
_entity.id
_entity.type
_entity.pdbx_description
1 polymer ?
#
loop_
_entity_poly.entity_id
_entity_poly.type
_entity_poly.pdbx_seq_one_letter_code
_entity_poly.pdbx_strand_id
1 'polypeptide(L)'
;MANSKAENGLISELKKNGHKYKDVDDIFRSKSLEPVEVNLILKWLPKIYEEELGAGVILAQSLRLAKEPFDPNILIELFEESSLNATVKSGIGYAIVLSKTGDISAWIKKRLLSKKVAFENGALVRGLPGRGEFKNRDDLKQFLELIFPKYPIAVLETYDKIGSNDDVDFLLEQIKIADKKLSKEIEKTLKKILKREGINKQ
;
A
#
# COMPACT_ATOMS: atom_id res chain seq x y z
N MET A 1 -26.96 -2.22 7.74
CA MET A 1 -26.45 -3.52 8.23
C MET A 1 -26.14 -3.34 9.70
N ALA A 2 -26.34 -4.37 10.52
CA ALA A 2 -26.03 -4.27 11.95
C ALA A 2 -24.54 -4.53 12.15
N ASN A 3 -23.86 -3.68 12.92
CA ASN A 3 -22.44 -3.80 13.23
C ASN A 3 -22.13 -5.14 13.92
N SER A 4 -20.98 -5.74 13.62
CA SER A 4 -20.47 -6.92 14.32
C SER A 4 -20.25 -6.66 15.83
N LYS A 5 -20.08 -7.72 16.62
CA LYS A 5 -19.85 -7.58 18.07
C LYS A 5 -18.52 -6.90 18.34
N ALA A 6 -17.49 -7.26 17.58
CA ALA A 6 -16.17 -6.63 17.65
C ALA A 6 -16.22 -5.15 17.25
N GLU A 7 -16.96 -4.79 16.20
CA GLU A 7 -17.14 -3.39 15.81
C GLU A 7 -17.83 -2.57 16.92
N ASN A 8 -18.93 -3.09 17.48
CA ASN A 8 -19.60 -2.44 18.59
C ASN A 8 -18.67 -2.25 19.80
N GLY A 9 -17.76 -3.20 20.05
CA GLY A 9 -16.71 -3.11 21.06
C GLY A 9 -15.76 -1.93 20.82
N LEU A 10 -15.20 -1.83 19.60
CA LEU A 10 -14.34 -0.71 19.20
C LEU A 10 -15.05 0.63 19.34
N ILE A 11 -16.26 0.77 18.79
CA ILE A 11 -17.04 2.01 18.83
C ILE A 11 -17.36 2.41 20.28
N SER A 12 -17.66 1.45 21.15
CA SER A 12 -17.87 1.71 22.58
C SER A 12 -16.61 2.23 23.26
N GLU A 13 -15.44 1.65 23.01
CA GLU A 13 -14.18 2.13 23.58
C GLU A 13 -13.79 3.51 23.06
N LEU A 14 -13.99 3.79 21.77
CA LEU A 14 -13.78 5.11 21.19
C LEU A 14 -14.69 6.17 21.84
N LYS A 15 -15.97 5.84 22.08
CA LYS A 15 -16.92 6.72 22.78
C LYS A 15 -16.51 7.01 24.22
N LYS A 16 -16.00 6.01 24.94
CA LYS A 16 -15.47 6.19 26.30
C LYS A 16 -14.25 7.12 26.34
N ASN A 17 -13.50 7.19 25.24
CA ASN A 17 -12.37 8.11 25.06
C ASN A 17 -12.78 9.47 24.45
N GLY A 18 -14.08 9.78 24.36
CA GLY A 18 -14.59 11.08 23.91
C GLY A 18 -14.81 11.21 22.40
N HIS A 19 -14.59 10.16 21.61
CA HIS A 19 -14.79 10.16 20.16
C HIS A 19 -16.26 9.83 19.80
N LYS A 20 -16.80 10.46 18.76
CA LYS A 20 -18.24 10.36 18.41
C LYS A 20 -18.51 9.55 17.15
N TYR A 21 -17.73 8.50 16.90
CA TYR A 21 -17.96 7.63 15.75
C TYR A 21 -19.23 6.78 15.90
N LYS A 22 -19.94 6.59 14.79
CA LYS A 22 -21.10 5.69 14.72
C LYS A 22 -20.73 4.26 14.39
N ASP A 23 -19.79 4.07 13.48
CA ASP A 23 -19.39 2.81 12.87
C ASP A 23 -17.97 2.95 12.25
N VAL A 24 -17.44 1.87 11.68
CA VAL A 24 -16.13 1.88 11.01
C VAL A 24 -16.08 2.80 9.78
N ASP A 25 -17.21 3.01 9.10
CA ASP A 25 -17.30 3.91 7.95
C ASP A 25 -17.09 5.37 8.37
N ASP A 26 -17.63 5.77 9.52
CA ASP A 26 -17.44 7.09 10.11
C ASP A 26 -15.97 7.33 10.48
N ILE A 27 -15.28 6.30 11.01
CA ILE A 27 -13.83 6.34 11.24
C ILE A 27 -13.09 6.56 9.91
N PHE A 28 -13.44 5.84 8.84
CA PHE A 28 -12.79 5.97 7.54
C PHE A 28 -13.01 7.32 6.87
N ARG A 29 -14.14 7.99 7.15
CA ARG A 29 -14.47 9.33 6.68
C ARG A 29 -13.84 10.45 7.52
N SER A 30 -13.17 10.11 8.62
CA SER A 30 -12.47 11.08 9.45
C SER A 30 -11.35 11.78 8.66
N LYS A 31 -10.97 12.98 9.10
CA LYS A 31 -9.85 13.73 8.49
C LYS A 31 -8.49 13.24 9.00
N SER A 32 -8.45 12.70 10.21
CA SER A 32 -7.24 12.31 10.90
C SER A 32 -7.57 11.42 12.09
N LEU A 33 -6.63 10.57 12.49
CA LEU A 33 -6.71 9.75 13.69
C LEU A 33 -5.60 10.13 14.67
N GLU A 34 -5.99 10.43 15.91
CA GLU A 34 -5.14 10.62 17.06
C GLU A 34 -4.50 9.29 17.51
N PRO A 35 -3.37 9.32 18.24
CA PRO A 35 -2.68 8.11 18.69
C PRO A 35 -3.57 7.14 19.48
N VAL A 36 -4.48 7.66 20.32
CA VAL A 36 -5.42 6.81 21.08
C VAL A 36 -6.39 6.06 20.16
N GLU A 37 -6.87 6.69 19.10
CA GLU A 37 -7.77 6.08 18.11
C GLU A 37 -7.03 4.99 17.34
N VAL A 38 -5.81 5.28 16.90
CA VAL A 38 -4.93 4.33 16.20
C VAL A 38 -4.67 3.09 17.05
N ASN A 39 -4.31 3.27 18.33
CA ASN A 39 -4.05 2.16 19.24
C ASN A 39 -5.29 1.29 19.49
N LEU A 40 -6.47 1.92 19.64
CA LEU A 40 -7.73 1.19 19.79
C LEU A 40 -8.08 0.43 18.50
N ILE A 41 -7.89 1.05 17.34
CA ILE A 41 -8.10 0.39 16.05
C ILE A 41 -7.19 -0.84 15.94
N LEU A 42 -5.89 -0.69 16.18
CA LEU A 42 -4.91 -1.78 16.11
C LEU A 42 -5.25 -2.92 17.07
N LYS A 43 -5.68 -2.60 18.30
CA LYS A 43 -6.14 -3.58 19.30
C LYS A 43 -7.35 -4.40 18.83
N TRP A 44 -8.31 -3.75 18.16
CA TRP A 44 -9.57 -4.39 17.76
C TRP A 44 -9.53 -4.99 16.36
N LEU A 45 -8.59 -4.56 15.52
CA LEU A 45 -8.52 -4.92 14.11
C LEU A 45 -8.55 -6.44 13.87
N PRO A 46 -7.77 -7.29 14.57
CA PRO A 46 -7.83 -8.73 14.36
C PRO A 46 -9.23 -9.33 14.59
N LYS A 47 -9.92 -8.90 15.65
CA LYS A 47 -11.26 -9.41 16.01
C LYS A 47 -12.33 -8.96 15.01
N ILE A 48 -12.29 -7.69 14.61
CA ILE A 48 -13.20 -7.16 13.59
C ILE A 48 -12.97 -7.89 12.27
N TYR A 49 -11.71 -8.14 11.95
CA TYR A 49 -11.33 -8.81 10.73
C TYR A 49 -11.82 -10.28 10.69
N GLU A 50 -11.77 -11.00 11.82
CA GLU A 50 -12.32 -12.37 11.95
C GLU A 50 -13.85 -12.43 11.81
N GLU A 51 -14.57 -11.46 12.38
CA GLU A 51 -16.04 -11.44 12.35
C GLU A 51 -16.61 -10.87 11.04
N GLU A 52 -15.97 -9.84 10.49
CA GLU A 52 -16.48 -9.05 9.36
C GLU A 52 -15.34 -8.51 8.49
N LEU A 53 -14.88 -9.33 7.54
CA LEU A 53 -13.76 -9.01 6.65
C LEU A 53 -13.85 -7.60 6.03
N GLY A 54 -15.02 -7.21 5.52
CA GLY A 54 -15.24 -5.90 4.89
C GLY A 54 -14.93 -4.73 5.83
N ALA A 55 -15.47 -4.78 7.05
CA ALA A 55 -15.20 -3.79 8.09
C ALA A 55 -13.72 -3.78 8.49
N GLY A 56 -13.10 -4.97 8.58
CA GLY A 56 -11.66 -5.10 8.84
C GLY A 56 -10.79 -4.40 7.79
N VAL A 57 -11.10 -4.54 6.50
CA VAL A 57 -10.36 -3.85 5.42
C VAL A 57 -10.51 -2.34 5.51
N ILE A 58 -11.73 -1.85 5.69
CA ILE A 58 -12.01 -0.41 5.82
C ILE A 58 -11.20 0.15 6.99
N LEU A 59 -11.24 -0.54 8.12
CA LEU A 59 -10.56 -0.13 9.33
C LEU A 59 -9.03 -0.13 9.19
N ALA A 60 -8.46 -1.17 8.56
CA ALA A 60 -7.03 -1.19 8.24
C ALA A 60 -6.64 -0.01 7.36
N GLN A 61 -7.44 0.31 6.32
CA GLN A 61 -7.17 1.46 5.45
C GLN A 61 -7.32 2.81 6.16
N SER A 62 -8.21 2.93 7.16
CA SER A 62 -8.36 4.14 7.98
C SER A 62 -7.07 4.54 8.69
N LEU A 63 -6.19 3.57 9.02
CA LEU A 63 -4.91 3.84 9.68
C LEU A 63 -3.97 4.73 8.84
N ARG A 64 -4.25 4.96 7.55
CA ARG A 64 -3.50 5.95 6.75
C ARG A 64 -3.71 7.39 7.24
N LEU A 65 -4.77 7.62 8.00
CA LEU A 65 -5.17 8.91 8.57
C LEU A 65 -4.44 9.22 9.88
N ALA A 66 -3.61 8.30 10.39
CA ALA A 66 -2.83 8.49 11.61
C ALA A 66 -2.00 9.79 11.55
N LYS A 67 -2.12 10.62 12.59
CA LYS A 67 -1.33 11.86 12.72
C LYS A 67 0.14 11.57 12.97
N GLU A 68 0.41 10.55 13.77
CA GLU A 68 1.75 10.15 14.22
C GLU A 68 2.12 8.76 13.71
N PRO A 69 3.42 8.42 13.62
CA PRO A 69 3.86 7.07 13.33
C PRO A 69 3.40 6.05 14.38
N PHE A 70 3.02 4.85 13.95
CA PHE A 70 2.68 3.73 14.83
C PHE A 70 3.41 2.43 14.43
N ASP A 71 3.32 1.41 15.28
CA ASP A 71 3.89 0.08 15.04
C ASP A 71 3.05 -0.70 13.99
N PRO A 72 3.61 -1.04 12.82
CA PRO A 72 2.89 -1.75 11.77
C PRO A 72 2.74 -3.27 11.99
N ASN A 73 3.29 -3.84 13.07
CA ASN A 73 3.35 -5.30 13.26
C ASN A 73 2.01 -6.00 13.07
N ILE A 74 0.92 -5.49 13.64
CA ILE A 74 -0.42 -6.10 13.48
C ILE A 74 -0.86 -6.12 12.01
N LEU A 75 -0.55 -5.08 11.23
CA LEU A 75 -0.85 -5.06 9.81
C LEU A 75 0.03 -6.05 9.03
N ILE A 76 1.29 -6.19 9.42
CA ILE A 76 2.22 -7.17 8.84
C ILE A 76 1.73 -8.59 9.12
N GLU A 77 1.35 -8.91 10.35
CA GLU A 77 0.80 -10.21 10.73
C GLU A 77 -0.45 -10.55 9.91
N LEU A 78 -1.40 -9.61 9.81
CA LEU A 78 -2.60 -9.78 8.97
C LEU A 78 -2.23 -9.93 7.48
N PHE A 79 -1.21 -9.24 6.98
CA PHE A 79 -0.76 -9.41 5.60
C PHE A 79 -0.18 -10.82 5.35
N GLU A 80 0.50 -11.37 6.35
CA GLU A 80 1.16 -12.68 6.26
C GLU A 80 0.21 -13.85 6.52
N GLU A 81 -0.94 -13.62 7.16
CA GLU A 81 -1.94 -14.63 7.53
C GLU A 81 -2.42 -15.45 6.31
N SER A 82 -2.18 -16.75 6.35
CA SER A 82 -2.39 -17.65 5.20
C SER A 82 -3.85 -17.84 4.82
N SER A 83 -4.78 -17.68 5.77
CA SER A 83 -6.21 -17.83 5.55
C SER A 83 -6.83 -16.70 4.72
N LEU A 84 -6.12 -15.59 4.51
CA LEU A 84 -6.65 -14.43 3.80
C LEU A 84 -6.37 -14.48 2.31
N ASN A 85 -7.40 -14.15 1.52
CA ASN A 85 -7.27 -14.10 0.08
C ASN A 85 -6.42 -12.89 -0.38
N ALA A 86 -5.88 -12.99 -1.60
CA ALA A 86 -4.96 -12.00 -2.17
C ALA A 86 -5.55 -10.59 -2.29
N THR A 87 -6.86 -10.47 -2.55
CA THR A 87 -7.53 -9.17 -2.67
C THR A 87 -7.50 -8.43 -1.33
N VAL A 88 -7.81 -9.13 -0.24
CA VAL A 88 -7.78 -8.48 1.07
C VAL A 88 -6.36 -8.15 1.50
N LYS A 89 -5.42 -9.07 1.29
CA LYS A 89 -4.00 -8.81 1.55
C LYS A 89 -3.48 -7.61 0.78
N SER A 90 -3.93 -7.41 -0.46
CA SER A 90 -3.60 -6.22 -1.25
C SER A 90 -4.11 -4.93 -0.56
N GLY A 91 -5.34 -4.95 -0.03
CA GLY A 91 -5.89 -3.84 0.77
C GLY A 91 -5.08 -3.52 2.03
N ILE A 92 -4.67 -4.56 2.77
CA ILE A 92 -3.78 -4.42 3.94
C ILE A 92 -2.41 -3.90 3.50
N GLY A 93 -1.87 -4.41 2.40
CA GLY A 93 -0.60 -3.96 1.81
C GLY A 93 -0.62 -2.46 1.53
N TYR A 94 -1.71 -1.93 0.95
CA TYR A 94 -1.89 -0.49 0.78
C TYR A 94 -1.93 0.27 2.11
N ALA A 95 -2.62 -0.25 3.13
CA ALA A 95 -2.62 0.37 4.45
C ALA A 95 -1.19 0.48 5.00
N ILE A 96 -0.42 -0.62 4.99
CA ILE A 96 0.98 -0.65 5.43
C ILE A 96 1.81 0.43 4.71
N VAL A 97 1.73 0.48 3.38
CA VAL A 97 2.58 1.40 2.60
C VAL A 97 2.03 2.82 2.46
N LEU A 98 0.82 3.12 2.94
CA LEU A 98 0.28 4.49 2.99
C LEU A 98 0.22 5.09 4.41
N SER A 99 0.23 4.27 5.47
CA SER A 99 0.19 4.72 6.86
C SER A 99 1.49 5.28 7.41
N LYS A 100 1.45 6.29 8.28
CA LYS A 100 2.65 6.71 9.00
C LYS A 100 3.06 5.59 9.96
N THR A 101 4.14 4.89 9.66
CA THR A 101 4.67 3.79 10.48
C THR A 101 6.15 4.02 10.76
N GLY A 102 6.73 3.21 11.64
CA GLY A 102 8.19 3.05 11.69
C GLY A 102 8.78 2.58 10.34
N ASP A 103 10.12 2.55 10.26
CA ASP A 103 10.80 2.06 9.06
C ASP A 103 10.57 0.55 8.87
N ILE A 104 10.00 0.21 7.72
CA ILE A 104 9.67 -1.16 7.30
C ILE A 104 10.36 -1.55 5.99
N SER A 105 11.31 -0.75 5.51
CA SER A 105 11.94 -0.97 4.20
C SER A 105 12.63 -2.34 4.12
N ALA A 106 13.29 -2.79 5.19
CA ALA A 106 13.89 -4.12 5.25
C ALA A 106 12.86 -5.26 5.08
N TRP A 107 11.69 -5.13 5.70
CA TRP A 107 10.60 -6.10 5.55
C TRP A 107 10.04 -6.07 4.11
N ILE A 108 9.78 -4.88 3.56
CA ILE A 108 9.29 -4.73 2.18
C ILE A 108 10.29 -5.36 1.19
N LYS A 109 11.60 -5.08 1.33
CA LYS A 109 12.66 -5.66 0.50
C LYS A 109 12.63 -7.18 0.56
N LYS A 110 12.62 -7.76 1.77
CA LYS A 110 12.58 -9.21 1.97
C LYS A 110 11.37 -9.84 1.25
N ARG A 111 10.20 -9.21 1.33
CA ARG A 111 8.98 -9.71 0.67
C ARG A 111 9.08 -9.65 -0.86
N LEU A 112 9.50 -8.51 -1.42
CA LEU A 112 9.57 -8.28 -2.87
C LEU A 112 10.72 -9.05 -3.54
N LEU A 113 11.81 -9.30 -2.82
CA LEU A 113 12.93 -10.09 -3.32
C LEU A 113 12.73 -11.60 -3.16
N SER A 114 11.69 -12.04 -2.45
CA SER A 114 11.39 -13.46 -2.28
C SER A 114 11.20 -14.17 -3.63
N LYS A 115 11.50 -15.49 -3.68
CA LYS A 115 11.33 -16.30 -4.89
C LYS A 115 9.86 -16.45 -5.30
N LYS A 116 8.94 -16.38 -4.32
CA LYS A 116 7.50 -16.53 -4.54
C LYS A 116 6.89 -15.18 -4.90
N VAL A 117 6.49 -15.02 -6.16
CA VAL A 117 5.73 -13.85 -6.61
C VAL A 117 4.28 -14.02 -6.18
N ALA A 118 3.82 -13.13 -5.29
CA ALA A 118 2.44 -13.10 -4.81
C ALA A 118 1.75 -11.81 -5.29
N PHE A 119 0.49 -11.91 -5.73
CA PHE A 119 -0.25 -10.80 -6.34
C PHE A 119 -0.38 -9.60 -5.37
N GLU A 120 -0.65 -9.87 -4.11
CA GLU A 120 -0.82 -8.87 -3.05
C GLU A 120 0.41 -7.99 -2.85
N ASN A 121 1.60 -8.49 -3.17
CA ASN A 121 2.84 -7.73 -3.06
C ASN A 121 2.87 -6.53 -4.02
N GLY A 122 2.06 -6.52 -5.08
CA GLY A 122 1.93 -5.37 -5.97
C GLY A 122 1.45 -4.10 -5.26
N ALA A 123 0.68 -4.24 -4.17
CA ALA A 123 0.30 -3.10 -3.33
C ALA A 123 1.51 -2.47 -2.63
N LEU A 124 2.46 -3.29 -2.17
CA LEU A 124 3.67 -2.81 -1.51
C LEU A 124 4.56 -1.99 -2.46
N VAL A 125 4.72 -2.46 -3.71
CA VAL A 125 5.49 -1.76 -4.75
C VAL A 125 4.97 -0.34 -4.98
N ARG A 126 3.65 -0.18 -5.10
CA ARG A 126 3.01 1.12 -5.40
C ARG A 126 3.18 2.17 -4.32
N GLY A 127 3.52 1.77 -3.09
CA GLY A 127 3.76 2.70 -1.98
C GLY A 127 5.22 2.88 -1.61
N LEU A 128 6.16 2.26 -2.35
CA LEU A 128 7.60 2.46 -2.16
C LEU A 128 8.01 3.95 -2.12
N PRO A 129 7.55 4.85 -3.02
CA PRO A 129 8.06 6.23 -3.06
C PRO A 129 7.94 7.03 -1.75
N GLY A 130 7.08 6.61 -0.82
CA GLY A 130 6.88 7.27 0.47
C GLY A 130 7.64 6.65 1.66
N ARG A 131 8.45 5.61 1.45
CA ARG A 131 8.89 4.69 2.52
C ARG A 131 10.39 4.67 2.77
N GLY A 132 10.80 5.00 3.99
CA GLY A 132 12.18 4.82 4.47
C GLY A 132 13.24 5.27 3.45
N GLU A 133 14.19 4.39 3.16
CA GLU A 133 15.24 4.57 2.14
C GLU A 133 14.71 4.86 0.72
N PHE A 134 13.52 4.37 0.35
CA PHE A 134 12.93 4.60 -0.97
C PHE A 134 12.42 6.03 -1.20
N LYS A 135 12.54 6.91 -0.21
CA LYS A 135 12.39 8.35 -0.41
C LYS A 135 13.56 8.94 -1.22
N ASN A 136 14.71 8.27 -1.23
CA ASN A 136 15.81 8.58 -2.14
C ASN A 136 15.44 8.07 -3.54
N ARG A 137 15.57 8.95 -4.54
CA ARG A 137 15.17 8.66 -5.92
C ARG A 137 16.02 7.57 -6.58
N ASP A 138 17.32 7.55 -6.32
CA ASP A 138 18.27 6.60 -6.92
C ASP A 138 18.08 5.20 -6.31
N ASP A 139 17.93 5.13 -4.98
CA ASP A 139 17.66 3.87 -4.29
C ASP A 139 16.33 3.26 -4.75
N LEU A 140 15.30 4.10 -4.89
CA LEU A 140 14.01 3.68 -5.44
C LEU A 140 14.13 3.22 -6.89
N LYS A 141 14.86 3.95 -7.74
CA LYS A 141 15.09 3.61 -9.14
C LYS A 141 15.69 2.21 -9.25
N GLN A 142 16.85 2.01 -8.63
CA GLN A 142 17.60 0.76 -8.67
C GLN A 142 16.73 -0.41 -8.16
N PHE A 143 15.94 -0.17 -7.12
CA PHE A 143 15.07 -1.20 -6.58
C PHE A 143 13.88 -1.53 -7.49
N LEU A 144 13.25 -0.53 -8.12
CA LEU A 144 12.17 -0.74 -9.08
C LEU A 144 12.63 -1.53 -10.31
N GLU A 145 13.80 -1.20 -10.86
CA GLU A 145 14.42 -1.92 -11.98
C GLU A 145 14.71 -3.38 -11.60
N LEU A 146 15.26 -3.61 -10.39
CA LEU A 146 15.54 -4.93 -9.86
C LEU A 146 14.29 -5.82 -9.75
N ILE A 147 13.16 -5.25 -9.34
CA ILE A 147 11.91 -6.02 -9.13
C ILE A 147 10.99 -6.03 -10.35
N PHE A 148 11.30 -5.28 -11.41
CA PHE A 148 10.48 -5.21 -12.63
C PHE A 148 10.15 -6.57 -13.23
N PRO A 149 11.07 -7.55 -13.34
CA PRO A 149 10.75 -8.86 -13.89
C PRO A 149 9.68 -9.63 -13.09
N LYS A 150 9.53 -9.33 -11.79
CA LYS A 150 8.55 -9.99 -10.90
C LYS A 150 7.23 -9.24 -10.82
N TYR A 151 7.28 -7.90 -10.85
CA TYR A 151 6.12 -7.03 -10.62
C TYR A 151 5.97 -5.95 -11.70
N PRO A 152 5.99 -6.30 -13.00
CA PRO A 152 6.13 -5.31 -14.06
C PRO A 152 5.01 -4.28 -14.05
N ILE A 153 3.76 -4.72 -13.90
CA ILE A 153 2.59 -3.81 -13.88
C ILE A 153 2.64 -2.86 -12.68
N ALA A 154 2.98 -3.38 -11.48
CA ALA A 154 3.05 -2.56 -10.28
C ALA A 154 4.21 -1.55 -10.33
N VAL A 155 5.34 -1.92 -10.94
CA VAL A 155 6.45 -0.99 -11.19
C VAL A 155 6.05 0.09 -12.18
N LEU A 156 5.40 -0.26 -13.29
CA LEU A 156 4.89 0.71 -14.28
C LEU A 156 3.88 1.69 -13.67
N GLU A 157 2.95 1.20 -12.84
CA GLU A 157 2.00 2.07 -12.11
C GLU A 157 2.69 2.99 -11.08
N THR A 158 3.88 2.61 -10.62
CA THR A 158 4.71 3.45 -9.75
C THR A 158 5.41 4.53 -10.58
N TYR A 159 6.05 4.16 -11.70
CA TYR A 159 6.63 5.12 -12.64
C TYR A 159 5.60 6.08 -13.25
N ASP A 160 4.37 5.63 -13.44
CA ASP A 160 3.24 6.48 -13.84
C ASP A 160 3.05 7.69 -12.91
N LYS A 161 3.49 7.61 -11.65
CA LYS A 161 3.39 8.69 -10.65
C LYS A 161 4.68 9.46 -10.47
N ILE A 162 5.81 8.77 -10.49
CA ILE A 162 7.11 9.31 -10.04
C ILE A 162 8.25 9.20 -11.05
N GLY A 163 8.02 8.52 -12.19
CA GLY A 163 9.05 8.34 -13.20
C GLY A 163 9.50 9.66 -13.82
N SER A 164 10.76 9.69 -14.24
CA SER A 164 11.43 10.84 -14.87
C SER A 164 12.17 10.40 -16.13
N ASN A 165 12.81 11.35 -16.82
CA ASN A 165 13.58 11.08 -18.03
C ASN A 165 14.63 9.98 -17.84
N ASP A 166 15.23 9.85 -16.65
CA ASP A 166 16.28 8.86 -16.37
C ASP A 166 15.78 7.40 -16.38
N ASP A 167 14.47 7.16 -16.34
CA ASP A 167 13.89 5.80 -16.43
C ASP A 167 13.58 5.39 -17.87
N VAL A 168 13.66 6.31 -18.83
CA VAL A 168 13.21 6.09 -20.21
C VAL A 168 14.01 4.99 -20.87
N ASP A 169 15.34 5.01 -20.76
CA ASP A 169 16.22 4.03 -21.39
C ASP A 169 15.94 2.61 -20.88
N PHE A 170 15.82 2.44 -19.56
CA PHE A 170 15.42 1.16 -18.96
C PHE A 170 14.10 0.66 -19.55
N LEU A 171 13.06 1.49 -19.61
CA LEU A 171 11.75 1.11 -20.15
C LEU A 171 11.82 0.77 -21.65
N LEU A 172 12.64 1.48 -22.43
CA LEU A 172 12.90 1.19 -23.85
C LEU A 172 13.72 -0.09 -24.06
N GLU A 173 14.45 -0.58 -23.06
CA GLU A 173 15.05 -1.91 -23.11
C GLU A 173 14.02 -2.98 -22.79
N GLN A 174 13.19 -2.77 -21.77
CA GLN A 174 12.15 -3.73 -21.37
C GLN A 174 11.12 -3.96 -22.47
N ILE A 175 10.76 -2.94 -23.24
CA ILE A 175 9.79 -3.07 -24.35
C ILE A 175 10.25 -4.06 -25.44
N LYS A 176 11.57 -4.20 -25.65
CA LYS A 176 12.16 -5.05 -26.70
C LYS A 176 12.01 -6.54 -26.40
N ILE A 177 11.91 -6.88 -25.12
CA ILE A 177 11.83 -8.28 -24.63
C ILE A 177 10.44 -8.63 -24.08
N ALA A 178 9.56 -7.64 -23.90
CA ALA A 178 8.22 -7.82 -23.38
C ALA A 178 7.27 -8.48 -24.39
N ASP A 179 6.25 -9.18 -23.88
CA ASP A 179 5.13 -9.60 -24.70
C ASP A 179 4.29 -8.39 -25.16
N LYS A 180 3.42 -8.62 -26.17
CA LYS A 180 2.58 -7.55 -26.74
C LYS A 180 1.72 -6.80 -25.72
N LYS A 181 1.27 -7.47 -24.64
CA LYS A 181 0.43 -6.84 -23.62
C LYS A 181 1.29 -5.94 -22.72
N LEU A 182 2.42 -6.44 -22.25
CA LEU A 182 3.34 -5.68 -21.41
C LEU A 182 3.97 -4.51 -22.18
N SER A 183 4.38 -4.70 -23.45
CA SER A 183 4.91 -3.61 -24.28
C SER A 183 3.94 -2.42 -24.37
N LYS A 184 2.64 -2.67 -24.50
CA LYS A 184 1.62 -1.59 -24.53
C LYS A 184 1.54 -0.82 -23.21
N GLU A 185 1.65 -1.49 -22.07
CA GLU A 185 1.65 -0.80 -20.77
C GLU A 185 2.94 0.01 -20.60
N ILE A 186 4.10 -0.52 -21.02
CA ILE A 186 5.37 0.23 -21.01
C ILE A 186 5.27 1.50 -21.87
N GLU A 187 4.74 1.41 -23.10
CA GLU A 187 4.56 2.57 -23.98
C GLU A 187 3.64 3.63 -23.37
N LYS A 188 2.59 3.19 -22.67
CA LYS A 188 1.64 4.08 -21.99
C LYS A 188 2.33 4.83 -20.85
N THR A 189 3.14 4.14 -20.05
CA THR A 189 3.95 4.75 -18.98
C THR A 189 4.98 5.72 -19.55
N LEU A 190 5.73 5.33 -20.60
CA LEU A 190 6.67 6.21 -21.30
C LEU A 190 6.02 7.50 -21.79
N LYS A 191 4.84 7.41 -22.41
CA LYS A 191 4.08 8.60 -22.86
C LYS A 191 3.74 9.55 -21.70
N LYS A 192 3.41 9.01 -20.52
CA LYS A 192 3.10 9.82 -19.33
C LYS A 192 4.34 10.51 -18.78
N ILE A 193 5.48 9.80 -18.73
CA ILE A 193 6.77 10.36 -18.29
C ILE A 193 7.18 11.49 -19.23
N LEU A 194 7.30 11.23 -20.54
CA LEU A 194 7.74 12.23 -21.52
C LEU A 194 6.84 13.47 -21.52
N LYS A 195 5.51 13.28 -21.40
CA LYS A 195 4.56 14.39 -21.29
C LYS A 195 4.80 15.24 -20.03
N ARG A 196 5.10 14.61 -18.89
CA ARG A 196 5.37 15.32 -17.62
C ARG A 196 6.65 16.13 -17.69
N GLU A 197 7.68 15.58 -18.31
CA GLU A 197 9.00 16.20 -18.44
C GLU A 197 9.06 17.28 -19.52
N GLY A 198 7.95 17.57 -20.22
CA GLY A 198 7.91 18.56 -21.30
C GLY A 198 8.68 18.16 -22.56
N ILE A 199 9.00 16.87 -22.70
CA ILE A 199 9.70 16.32 -23.85
C ILE A 199 8.65 16.04 -24.93
N ASN A 200 8.41 17.02 -25.79
CA ASN A 200 7.62 16.80 -27.00
C ASN A 200 8.39 15.87 -27.94
N LYS A 201 7.74 14.79 -28.37
CA LYS A 201 8.26 13.93 -29.43
C LYS A 201 8.54 14.78 -30.67
N GLN A 202 9.79 14.80 -31.12
CA GLN A 202 10.10 15.02 -32.53
C GLN A 202 9.65 13.80 -33.33
#